data_AF-A0A2V9VXP6-F1
#
_entry.id   AF-A0A2V9VXP6-F1
#
_cell.length_a   1.000
_cell.length_b   1.000
_cell.length_c   1.000
_cell.angle_alpha   90.00
_cell.angle_beta   90.00
_cell.angle_gamma   90.00
#
_symmetry.space_group_name_H-M   'P 1'
#
loop_
_entity.id
_entity.type
_entity.pdbx_description
1 polymer ?
#
loop_
_entity_poly.entity_id
_entity_poly.type
_entity_poly.pdbx_seq_one_letter_code
_entity_poly.pdbx_strand_id
1 'polypeptide(L)'
;MNYIYGLNAVTEAIKARGRAFQWVGLAKERHDLRLQRIIEECRKLGVPVRFLQRTELDRMAGNAAHQGVVAVTSAKQYSGLDDVVESKRGTYSLIVVLDGVEDPHNLGAILRTADAA
;
A
#
# COMPACT_ATOMS: atom_id res chain seq x y z
N MET A 1 5.89 -4.58 -13.14
CA MET A 1 4.64 -4.76 -12.38
C MET A 1 4.96 -4.52 -10.91
N ASN A 2 4.21 -3.68 -10.18
CA ASN A 2 4.52 -3.42 -8.76
C ASN A 2 3.58 -4.22 -7.85
N TYR A 3 4.15 -4.91 -6.88
CA TYR A 3 3.44 -5.72 -5.91
C TYR A 3 3.44 -5.05 -4.55
N ILE A 4 2.28 -5.03 -3.90
CA ILE A 4 2.16 -4.72 -2.46
C ILE A 4 1.59 -5.97 -1.82
N TYR A 5 2.14 -6.41 -0.69
CA TYR A 5 1.68 -7.61 -0.03
C TYR A 5 1.59 -7.41 1.48
N GLY A 6 0.80 -8.27 2.13
CA GLY A 6 0.45 -8.11 3.53
C GLY A 6 -0.86 -7.37 3.72
N LEU A 7 -1.61 -7.80 4.73
CA LEU A 7 -3.00 -7.39 4.94
C LEU A 7 -3.13 -5.87 5.15
N ASN A 8 -2.31 -5.31 6.04
CA ASN A 8 -2.35 -3.89 6.39
C ASN A 8 -1.83 -3.02 5.23
N ALA A 9 -0.71 -3.41 4.62
CA ALA A 9 -0.11 -2.65 3.53
C ALA A 9 -1.06 -2.52 2.33
N VAL A 10 -1.74 -3.60 1.96
CA VAL A 10 -2.74 -3.57 0.88
C VAL A 10 -3.96 -2.75 1.28
N THR A 11 -4.46 -2.92 2.51
CA THR A 11 -5.61 -2.14 3.00
C THR A 11 -5.34 -0.64 2.96
N GLU A 12 -4.21 -0.19 3.49
CA GLU A 12 -3.85 1.23 3.50
C GLU A 12 -3.56 1.76 2.11
N ALA A 13 -2.93 0.97 1.23
CA ALA A 13 -2.74 1.37 -0.16
C ALA A 13 -4.06 1.59 -0.90
N ILE A 14 -5.06 0.74 -0.67
CA ILE A 14 -6.40 0.87 -1.28
C ILE A 14 -7.10 2.14 -0.78
N LYS A 15 -7.04 2.41 0.53
CA LYS A 15 -7.64 3.63 1.13
C LYS A 15 -6.97 4.90 0.65
N ALA A 16 -5.64 4.92 0.56
CA ALA A 16 -4.87 6.10 0.17
C ALA A 16 -5.13 6.53 -1.28
N ARG A 17 -5.58 5.63 -2.16
CA ARG A 17 -5.89 5.87 -3.58
C ARG A 17 -4.74 6.53 -4.38
N GLY A 18 -3.52 6.49 -3.88
CA GLY A 18 -2.36 7.14 -4.51
C GLY A 18 -1.74 6.36 -5.68
N ARG A 19 -2.37 5.28 -6.15
CA ARG A 19 -1.94 4.49 -7.30
C ARG A 19 -3.11 3.71 -7.90
N ALA A 20 -2.99 3.35 -9.18
CA ALA A 20 -3.97 2.52 -9.85
C ALA A 20 -3.80 1.04 -9.47
N PHE A 21 -4.91 0.38 -9.14
CA PHE A 21 -4.95 -1.05 -8.83
C PHE A 21 -5.44 -1.82 -10.05
N GLN A 22 -4.66 -2.80 -10.50
CA GLN A 22 -5.08 -3.70 -11.57
C GLN A 22 -5.99 -4.80 -11.04
N TRP A 23 -5.59 -5.42 -9.92
CA TRP A 23 -6.38 -6.42 -9.18
C TRP A 23 -5.74 -6.76 -7.84
N VAL A 24 -6.51 -7.37 -6.94
CA VAL A 24 -6.08 -7.87 -5.64
C VAL A 24 -6.25 -9.39 -5.57
N GLY A 25 -5.19 -10.10 -5.24
CA GLY A 25 -5.14 -11.53 -5.02
C GLY A 25 -5.30 -11.89 -3.54
N LEU A 26 -6.17 -12.86 -3.25
CA LEU A 26 -6.45 -13.37 -1.91
C LEU A 26 -6.24 -14.88 -1.85
N ALA A 27 -5.70 -15.39 -0.74
CA ALA A 27 -5.52 -16.83 -0.55
C ALA A 27 -6.89 -17.54 -0.50
N LYS A 28 -7.09 -18.56 -1.34
CA LYS A 28 -8.34 -19.33 -1.45
C LYS A 28 -8.77 -19.94 -0.13
N GLU A 29 -7.81 -20.47 0.64
CA GLU A 29 -8.11 -21.20 1.88
C GLU A 29 -8.38 -20.29 3.08
N ARG A 30 -8.23 -18.97 2.92
CA ARG A 30 -8.36 -18.00 4.01
C ARG A 30 -9.75 -17.37 3.99
N HIS A 31 -10.51 -17.57 5.06
CA HIS A 31 -11.83 -16.96 5.25
C HIS A 31 -11.91 -16.33 6.63
N ASP A 32 -11.69 -15.02 6.70
CA ASP A 32 -11.88 -14.25 7.94
C ASP A 32 -12.42 -12.86 7.66
N LEU A 33 -12.92 -12.22 8.73
CA LEU A 33 -13.57 -10.91 8.67
C LEU A 33 -12.66 -9.81 8.10
N ARG A 34 -11.34 -9.88 8.31
CA ARG A 34 -10.43 -8.85 7.78
C ARG A 34 -10.29 -8.99 6.27
N LEU A 35 -10.29 -10.22 5.76
CA LEU A 35 -10.28 -10.47 4.32
C LEU A 35 -11.57 -10.00 3.65
N GLN A 36 -12.73 -10.24 4.28
CA GLN A 36 -14.03 -9.77 3.79
C GLN A 36 -14.08 -8.25 3.66
N ARG A 37 -13.53 -7.51 4.64
CA ARG A 37 -13.42 -6.05 4.55
C ARG A 37 -12.62 -5.60 3.33
N ILE A 38 -11.52 -6.27 2.99
CA ILE A 38 -10.75 -5.94 1.78
C ILE A 38 -11.57 -6.19 0.51
N ILE A 39 -12.30 -7.30 0.46
CA ILE A 39 -13.19 -7.62 -0.68
C ILE A 39 -14.25 -6.52 -0.85
N GLU A 40 -14.86 -6.07 0.24
CA GLU A 40 -15.85 -4.99 0.23
C GLU A 40 -15.26 -3.67 -0.26
N GLU A 41 -14.09 -3.28 0.23
CA GLU A 41 -13.40 -2.07 -0.23
C GLU A 41 -13.00 -2.15 -1.71
N CYS A 42 -12.49 -3.30 -2.16
CA CYS A 42 -12.20 -3.54 -3.57
C CYS A 42 -13.47 -3.41 -4.42
N ARG A 43 -14.60 -3.97 -3.96
CA ARG A 43 -15.89 -3.87 -4.64
C ARG A 43 -16.37 -2.42 -4.75
N LYS A 44 -16.30 -1.64 -3.66
CA LYS A 44 -16.67 -0.21 -3.65
C LYS A 44 -15.85 0.60 -4.66
N LEU A 45 -14.58 0.23 -4.87
CA LEU A 45 -13.65 0.93 -5.74
C LEU A 45 -13.58 0.35 -7.17
N GLY A 46 -14.35 -0.71 -7.46
CA GLY A 46 -14.29 -1.37 -8.76
C GLY A 46 -12.98 -2.11 -9.05
N VAL A 47 -12.21 -2.46 -8.01
CA VAL A 47 -10.94 -3.20 -8.15
C VAL A 47 -11.24 -4.69 -8.23
N PRO A 48 -10.81 -5.41 -9.29
CA PRO A 48 -11.05 -6.84 -9.41
C PRO A 48 -10.35 -7.64 -8.31
N VAL A 49 -11.07 -8.60 -7.72
CA VAL A 49 -10.54 -9.55 -6.73
C VAL A 49 -10.35 -10.92 -7.36
N ARG A 50 -9.21 -11.56 -7.10
CA ARG A 50 -8.88 -12.92 -7.54
C ARG A 50 -8.57 -13.79 -6.35
N PHE A 51 -9.10 -15.01 -6.32
CA PHE A 51 -8.70 -16.00 -5.33
C PHE A 51 -7.61 -16.90 -5.92
N LEU A 52 -6.46 -16.97 -5.25
CA LEU A 52 -5.25 -17.65 -5.71
C LEU A 52 -4.78 -18.68 -4.67
N GLN A 53 -3.99 -19.67 -5.09
CA GLN A 53 -3.30 -20.55 -4.15
C GLN A 53 -2.22 -19.78 -3.39
N ARG A 54 -1.92 -20.16 -2.14
CA ARG A 54 -0.81 -19.55 -1.38
C ARG A 54 0.52 -19.54 -2.12
N THR A 55 0.87 -20.64 -2.80
CA THR A 55 2.11 -20.76 -3.56
C THR A 55 2.23 -19.75 -4.71
N GLU A 56 1.10 -19.36 -5.32
CA GLU A 56 1.08 -18.30 -6.32
C GLU A 56 1.37 -16.94 -5.68
N LEU A 57 0.82 -16.69 -4.49
CA LEU A 57 1.06 -15.46 -3.73
C LEU A 57 2.51 -15.38 -3.24
N ASP A 58 3.09 -16.49 -2.77
CA ASP A 58 4.50 -16.59 -2.37
C ASP A 58 5.41 -16.18 -3.53
N ARG A 59 5.15 -16.71 -4.74
CA ARG A 59 5.91 -16.37 -5.95
C ARG A 59 5.80 -14.90 -6.30
N MET A 60 4.63 -14.29 -6.11
CA MET A 60 4.41 -12.87 -6.39
C MET A 60 5.07 -11.96 -5.36
N ALA A 61 5.05 -12.33 -4.08
CA ALA A 61 5.64 -11.56 -2.98
C ALA A 61 7.16 -11.78 -2.85
N GLY A 62 7.69 -12.85 -3.46
CA GLY A 62 9.08 -13.27 -3.31
C GLY A 62 9.40 -13.87 -1.93
N ASN A 63 8.41 -14.02 -1.06
CA ASN A 63 8.50 -14.57 0.29
C ASN A 63 7.10 -14.91 0.84
N ALA A 64 7.05 -15.55 2.00
CA ALA A 64 5.81 -15.95 2.69
C ALA A 64 5.16 -14.85 3.56
N ALA A 65 5.67 -13.61 3.54
CA ALA A 65 5.18 -12.52 4.40
C ALA A 65 3.91 -11.85 3.87
N HIS A 66 3.32 -12.34 2.77
CA HIS A 66 2.14 -11.76 2.13
C HIS A 66 0.83 -11.90 2.95
N GLN A 67 0.81 -12.75 3.99
CA GLN A 67 -0.35 -12.98 4.85
C GLN A 67 -1.63 -13.33 4.05
N GLY A 68 -1.50 -13.99 2.90
CA GLY A 68 -2.64 -14.32 2.04
C GLY A 68 -3.25 -13.16 1.23
N VAL A 69 -2.58 -12.01 1.11
CA VAL A 69 -3.05 -10.87 0.30
C VAL A 69 -1.91 -10.25 -0.50
N VAL A 70 -2.14 -10.03 -1.80
CA VAL A 70 -1.24 -9.31 -2.70
C VAL A 70 -2.05 -8.38 -3.60
N ALA A 71 -1.61 -7.14 -3.79
CA ALA A 71 -2.17 -6.22 -4.76
C ALA A 71 -1.19 -5.99 -5.91
N VAL A 72 -1.71 -6.00 -7.13
CA VAL A 72 -0.97 -5.64 -8.35
C VAL A 72 -1.33 -4.21 -8.73
N THR A 73 -0.31 -3.35 -8.79
CA THR A 73 -0.49 -1.90 -8.91
C THR A 73 0.41 -1.30 -9.98
N SER A 74 0.04 -0.10 -10.44
CA SER A 74 0.97 0.78 -11.15
C SER A 74 2.12 1.20 -10.22
N ALA A 75 3.19 1.77 -10.80
CA ALA A 75 4.17 2.48 -9.99
C ALA A 75 3.49 3.59 -9.18
N LYS A 76 3.98 3.83 -7.96
CA LYS A 76 3.63 5.02 -7.20
C LYS A 76 4.31 6.21 -7.87
N GLN A 77 3.55 7.27 -8.12
CA GLN A 77 4.14 8.54 -8.55
C GLN A 77 4.56 9.32 -7.30
N TYR A 78 5.76 9.89 -7.37
CA TYR A 78 6.30 10.77 -6.35
C TYR A 78 6.02 12.21 -6.74
N SER A 79 5.68 13.02 -5.76
CA SER A 79 5.57 14.47 -5.92
C SER A 79 6.96 15.07 -6.08
N GLY A 80 7.09 16.04 -6.98
CA GLY A 80 8.28 16.87 -7.07
C GLY A 80 8.39 17.84 -5.88
N LEU A 81 9.53 18.51 -5.76
CA LEU A 81 9.72 19.53 -4.71
C LEU A 81 8.71 20.67 -4.86
N ASP A 82 8.49 21.13 -6.09
CA ASP A 82 7.55 22.23 -6.38
C ASP A 82 6.12 21.84 -5.96
N ASP A 83 5.68 20.62 -6.27
CA ASP A 83 4.38 20.11 -5.83
C ASP A 83 4.23 20.16 -4.30
N VAL A 84 5.29 19.81 -3.55
CA VAL A 84 5.27 19.82 -2.08
C VAL A 84 5.16 21.26 -1.56
N VAL A 85 5.94 22.19 -2.12
CA VAL A 85 5.93 23.60 -1.70
C VAL A 85 4.59 24.27 -2.03
N GLU A 86 4.03 24.00 -3.21
CA GLU A 86 2.74 24.53 -3.65
C GLU A 86 1.55 23.89 -2.92
N SER A 87 1.69 22.65 -2.45
CA SER A 87 0.62 21.93 -1.73
C SER A 87 0.31 22.47 -0.32
N LYS A 88 0.85 23.63 0.06
CA LYS A 88 0.65 24.27 1.36
C LYS A 88 -0.83 24.31 1.74
N ARG A 89 -1.19 23.59 2.80
CA ARG A 89 -2.55 23.63 3.38
C ARG A 89 -2.56 24.50 4.63
N GLY A 90 -3.26 25.62 4.57
CA GLY A 90 -3.40 26.55 5.70
C GLY A 90 -2.16 27.43 5.92
N THR A 91 -2.06 28.01 7.12
CA THR A 91 -1.05 29.03 7.44
C THR A 91 0.36 28.45 7.55
N TYR A 92 0.49 27.22 8.06
CA TYR A 92 1.75 26.53 8.33
C TYR A 92 1.81 25.18 7.61
N SER A 93 3.01 24.77 7.23
CA SER A 93 3.25 23.43 6.68
C SER A 93 4.55 22.89 7.25
N LEU A 94 4.51 21.65 7.75
CA LEU A 94 5.67 20.93 8.23
C LEU A 94 6.31 20.20 7.05
N ILE A 95 7.57 20.52 6.74
CA ILE A 95 8.37 19.80 5.75
C ILE A 95 9.48 19.07 6.51
N VAL A 96 9.59 17.75 6.27
CA VAL A 96 10.63 16.91 6.84
C VAL A 96 11.64 16.57 5.75
N VAL A 97 12.90 16.93 5.95
CA VAL A 97 14.02 16.63 5.04
C VAL A 97 14.88 15.55 5.67
N LEU A 98 15.16 14.49 4.91
CA LEU A 98 15.98 13.36 5.36
C LEU A 98 17.26 13.32 4.54
N ASP A 99 18.39 13.57 5.20
CA ASP A 99 19.73 13.46 4.62
C ASP A 99 20.42 12.22 5.18
N GLY A 100 20.91 11.33 4.31
CA GLY A 100 21.63 10.12 4.70
C GLY A 100 20.80 8.98 5.32
N VAL A 101 19.46 8.96 5.16
CA VAL A 101 18.63 7.82 5.63
C VAL A 101 18.60 6.71 4.59
N GLU A 102 19.32 5.62 4.86
CA GLU A 102 19.46 4.48 3.94
C GLU A 102 18.62 3.25 4.34
N ASP A 103 18.31 3.09 5.62
CA ASP A 103 17.53 1.95 6.13
C ASP A 103 16.02 2.13 5.87
N PRO A 104 15.37 1.24 5.09
CA PRO A 104 13.93 1.29 4.84
C PRO A 104 13.08 1.23 6.11
N HIS A 105 13.56 0.58 7.17
CA HIS A 105 12.85 0.51 8.44
C HIS A 105 12.78 1.88 9.10
N ASN A 106 13.92 2.59 9.18
CA ASN A 106 13.98 3.95 9.74
C ASN A 106 13.16 4.94 8.91
N LEU A 107 13.28 4.88 7.58
CA LEU A 107 12.46 5.69 6.68
C LEU A 107 10.96 5.46 6.93
N GLY A 108 10.54 4.20 7.05
CA GLY A 108 9.15 3.85 7.32
C GLY A 108 8.65 4.35 8.68
N ALA A 109 9.49 4.31 9.72
CA ALA A 109 9.17 4.84 11.04
C ALA A 109 8.95 6.36 11.00
N ILE A 110 9.87 7.08 10.36
CA ILE A 110 9.79 8.55 10.22
C ILE A 110 8.51 8.95 9.47
N LEU A 111 8.20 8.29 8.35
CA LEU A 111 7.00 8.58 7.57
C LEU A 111 5.71 8.39 8.40
N ARG A 112 5.66 7.34 9.22
CA ARG A 112 4.51 7.09 10.10
C ARG A 112 4.38 8.14 11.20
N THR A 113 5.49 8.60 11.76
CA THR A 113 5.49 9.67 12.76
C THR A 113 5.07 11.00 12.15
N ALA A 114 5.56 11.32 10.95
CA ALA A 114 5.19 12.55 10.25
C ALA A 114 3.71 12.57 9.84
N ASP A 115 3.13 11.44 9.45
CA ASP A 115 1.69 11.30 9.14
C ASP A 115 0.79 11.44 10.39
N ALA A 116 1.32 11.15 11.57
CA ALA A 116 0.60 11.24 12.84
C ALA A 116 0.72 12.59 13.56
N ALA A 117 1.59 13.49 13.08
CA ALA A 117 1.85 14.82 13.65
C ALA A 117 0.83 15.86 13.16
#